data_AF-E4Z373-F1
#
_entry.id   AF-E4Z373-F1
#
_cell.length_a   1.000
_cell.length_b   1.000
_cell.length_c   1.000
_cell.angle_alpha   90.00
_cell.angle_beta   90.00
_cell.angle_gamma   90.00
#
_symmetry.space_group_name_H-M   'P 1'
#
loop_
_entity.id
_entity.type
_entity.pdbx_description
1 polymer ?
#
loop_
_entity_poly.entity_id
_entity_poly.type
_entity_poly.pdbx_seq_one_letter_code
_entity_poly.pdbx_strand_id
1 'polypeptide(L)'
;KLTLAARVDCFHESEDGSVGKNLLEQIYEKFDKWQEPPPCKQTKALPVPLEAPRKKRGGRRARKMKERMGITDMRKLANRVNFGEIEDDVNQMNIGEGLGALNAKGGSSGKVRTVAVDKKTQVRISKALQQKLARNNAAMNSSGLASVFPSGGRTTTGGRDNVNGMASSVAFTPLKGLEIINPNACEKREQSNKYFSDESGFTSIKPQI
;
A
#
# COMPACT_ATOMS: atom_id res chain seq x y z
N LYS A 1 -10.79 0.65 -27.53
CA LYS A 1 -11.33 1.01 -28.86
C LYS A 1 -10.80 0.07 -29.94
N LEU A 2 -9.52 -0.31 -29.91
CA LEU A 2 -8.91 -1.34 -30.77
C LEU A 2 -9.75 -2.64 -30.88
N THR A 3 -10.15 -3.22 -29.74
CA THR A 3 -10.95 -4.46 -29.73
C THR A 3 -12.34 -4.31 -30.34
N LEU A 4 -12.88 -3.09 -30.43
CA LEU A 4 -14.16 -2.83 -31.10
C LEU A 4 -13.95 -2.68 -32.60
N ALA A 5 -12.91 -1.94 -33.03
CA ALA A 5 -12.55 -1.81 -34.44
C ALA A 5 -12.26 -3.20 -35.06
N ALA A 6 -11.46 -4.03 -34.39
CA ALA A 6 -11.14 -5.38 -34.87
C ALA A 6 -12.37 -6.29 -35.06
N ARG A 7 -13.46 -6.07 -34.31
CA ARG A 7 -14.72 -6.82 -34.50
C ARG A 7 -15.47 -6.34 -35.74
N VAL A 8 -15.52 -5.03 -35.97
CA VAL A 8 -16.15 -4.43 -37.16
C VAL A 8 -15.42 -4.87 -38.43
N ASP A 9 -14.09 -4.87 -38.38
CA ASP A 9 -13.24 -5.32 -39.49
C ASP A 9 -13.42 -6.82 -39.77
N CYS A 10 -13.61 -7.65 -38.73
CA CYS A 10 -13.86 -9.08 -38.89
C CYS A 10 -15.13 -9.40 -39.71
N PHE A 11 -16.17 -8.55 -39.62
CA PHE A 11 -17.41 -8.70 -40.38
C PHE A 11 -17.47 -7.84 -41.65
N HIS A 12 -16.41 -7.06 -41.95
CA HIS A 12 -16.33 -6.15 -43.10
C HIS A 12 -17.55 -5.20 -43.20
N GLU A 13 -18.16 -4.84 -42.07
CA GLU A 13 -19.41 -4.05 -42.03
C GLU A 13 -19.20 -2.58 -42.43
N SER A 14 -17.95 -2.10 -42.45
CA SER A 14 -17.61 -0.70 -42.72
C SER A 14 -16.31 -0.59 -43.51
N GLU A 15 -16.34 -0.98 -44.78
CA GLU A 15 -15.20 -0.84 -45.70
C GLU A 15 -14.75 0.62 -45.91
N ASP A 16 -15.68 1.58 -45.77
CA ASP A 16 -15.41 3.03 -45.86
C ASP A 16 -14.55 3.58 -44.70
N GLY A 17 -14.33 2.77 -43.65
CA GLY A 17 -13.59 3.16 -42.45
C GLY A 17 -14.26 4.25 -41.61
N SER A 18 -15.54 4.55 -41.84
CA SER A 18 -16.31 5.58 -41.12
C SER A 18 -16.37 5.27 -39.61
N VAL A 19 -16.57 4.00 -39.25
CA VAL A 19 -16.59 3.54 -37.86
C VAL A 19 -15.23 3.73 -37.19
N GLY A 20 -14.13 3.44 -37.89
CA GLY A 20 -12.76 3.65 -37.39
C GLY A 20 -12.46 5.12 -37.09
N LYS A 21 -12.88 6.03 -37.98
CA LYS A 21 -12.74 7.48 -37.81
C LYS A 21 -13.49 7.98 -36.57
N ASN A 22 -14.74 7.56 -36.38
CA ASN A 22 -15.54 7.91 -35.19
C ASN A 22 -14.90 7.38 -33.89
N LEU A 23 -14.33 6.17 -33.91
CA LEU A 23 -13.66 5.59 -32.75
C LEU A 23 -12.36 6.33 -32.40
N LEU A 24 -11.64 6.81 -33.42
CA LEU A 24 -10.44 7.63 -33.28
C LEU A 24 -10.78 9.00 -32.71
N GLU A 25 -11.83 9.66 -33.21
CA GLU A 25 -12.31 10.93 -32.67
C GLU A 25 -12.65 10.83 -31.19
N GLN A 26 -13.39 9.79 -30.77
CA GLN A 26 -13.69 9.53 -29.36
C GLN A 26 -12.45 9.25 -28.49
N ILE A 27 -11.33 8.81 -29.07
CA ILE A 27 -10.06 8.67 -28.35
C ILE A 27 -9.44 10.04 -28.15
N TYR A 28 -9.40 10.87 -29.20
CA TYR A 28 -8.87 12.23 -29.14
C TYR A 28 -9.65 13.09 -28.14
N GLU A 29 -10.98 13.09 -28.18
CA GLU A 29 -11.81 13.80 -27.19
C GLU A 29 -11.49 13.42 -25.74
N LYS A 30 -11.18 12.14 -25.50
CA LYS A 30 -10.81 11.66 -24.16
C LYS A 30 -9.41 12.09 -23.77
N PHE A 31 -8.47 12.08 -24.71
CA PHE A 31 -7.12 12.57 -24.46
C PHE A 31 -7.12 14.05 -24.15
N ASP A 32 -7.87 14.85 -24.91
CA ASP A 32 -8.01 16.29 -24.67
C ASP A 32 -8.59 16.52 -23.28
N LYS A 33 -9.69 15.83 -22.93
CA LYS A 33 -10.30 15.89 -21.60
C LYS A 33 -9.39 15.44 -20.45
N TRP A 34 -8.46 14.51 -20.69
CA TRP A 34 -7.50 14.08 -19.67
C TRP A 34 -6.31 15.04 -19.53
N GLN A 35 -5.99 15.79 -20.58
CA GLN A 35 -4.97 16.83 -20.55
C GLN A 35 -5.50 18.13 -19.95
N GLU A 36 -6.80 18.40 -20.08
CA GLU A 36 -7.45 19.53 -19.45
C GLU A 36 -7.17 19.54 -17.94
N PRO A 37 -6.54 20.60 -17.39
CA PRO A 37 -6.34 20.70 -15.97
C PRO A 37 -7.70 20.75 -15.27
N PRO A 38 -7.82 20.16 -14.06
CA PRO A 38 -9.06 20.23 -13.31
C PRO A 38 -9.43 21.70 -13.08
N PRO A 39 -10.71 22.07 -13.18
CA PRO A 39 -11.14 23.44 -12.97
C PRO A 39 -10.69 23.92 -11.58
N CYS A 40 -10.22 25.16 -11.51
CA CYS A 40 -9.71 25.73 -10.27
C CYS A 40 -10.77 25.65 -9.18
N LYS A 41 -10.41 25.10 -8.01
CA LYS A 41 -11.32 25.02 -6.87
C LYS A 41 -11.56 26.43 -6.35
N GLN A 42 -12.80 26.90 -6.45
CA GLN A 42 -13.19 28.15 -5.81
C GLN A 42 -12.97 28.05 -4.29
N THR A 43 -12.42 29.11 -3.70
CA THR A 43 -12.24 29.22 -2.25
C THR A 43 -13.60 29.31 -1.58
N LYS A 44 -14.05 28.19 -1.00
CA LYS A 44 -15.27 28.20 -0.20
C LYS A 44 -15.00 29.01 1.07
N ALA A 45 -15.74 30.10 1.24
CA ALA A 45 -15.71 30.86 2.48
C ALA A 45 -15.97 29.94 3.68
N LEU A 46 -15.29 30.20 4.79
CA LEU A 46 -15.54 29.48 6.03
C LEU A 46 -17.01 29.67 6.43
N PRO A 47 -17.62 28.68 7.09
CA PRO A 47 -18.94 28.85 7.70
C PRO A 47 -18.92 30.05 8.65
N VAL A 48 -20.00 30.83 8.63
CA VAL A 48 -20.18 31.98 9.53
C VAL A 48 -19.95 31.52 10.98
N PRO A 49 -19.16 32.26 11.78
CA PRO A 49 -18.94 31.94 13.20
C PRO A 49 -20.21 32.22 14.01
N LEU A 50 -21.19 31.33 13.90
CA LEU A 50 -22.50 31.44 14.54
C LEU A 50 -22.63 30.34 15.59
N GLU A 51 -22.87 30.72 16.85
CA GLU A 51 -23.00 29.77 17.95
C GLU A 51 -24.42 29.20 18.01
N ALA A 52 -24.71 28.22 17.16
CA ALA A 52 -26.00 27.53 17.18
C ALA A 52 -26.11 26.57 18.39
N PRO A 53 -27.30 26.41 18.99
CA PRO A 53 -27.49 25.48 20.10
C PRO A 53 -27.15 24.04 19.68
N ARG A 54 -26.21 23.42 20.41
CA ARG A 54 -25.70 22.08 20.09
C ARG A 54 -26.75 21.00 20.31
N LYS A 55 -27.01 20.19 19.27
CA LYS A 55 -27.83 18.97 19.38
C LYS A 55 -27.17 17.94 20.30
N LYS A 56 -27.83 17.60 21.41
CA LYS A 56 -27.37 16.55 22.34
C LYS A 56 -27.68 15.17 21.75
N ARG A 57 -26.65 14.37 21.48
CA ARG A 57 -26.77 12.99 21.02
C ARG A 57 -26.41 12.01 22.14
N GLY A 58 -27.31 11.04 22.38
CA GLY A 58 -27.11 9.88 23.25
C GLY A 58 -26.69 8.62 22.48
N GLY A 59 -26.58 7.50 23.17
CA GLY A 59 -26.32 6.18 22.58
C GLY A 59 -24.85 5.74 22.58
N ARG A 60 -24.63 4.43 22.40
CA ARG A 60 -23.30 3.77 22.51
C ARG A 60 -22.27 4.33 21.54
N ARG A 61 -22.64 4.56 20.28
CA ARG A 61 -21.73 5.13 19.26
C ARG A 61 -21.33 6.57 19.59
N ALA A 62 -22.29 7.41 19.97
CA ALA A 62 -22.04 8.79 20.34
C ALA A 62 -21.17 8.89 21.60
N ARG A 63 -21.42 8.02 22.60
CA ARG A 63 -20.60 7.92 23.82
C ARG A 63 -19.15 7.52 23.48
N LYS A 64 -18.95 6.46 22.68
CA LYS A 64 -17.61 6.01 22.24
C LYS A 64 -16.87 7.07 21.41
N MET A 65 -17.57 7.89 20.63
CA MET A 65 -16.98 8.99 19.87
C MET A 65 -16.55 10.15 20.79
N LYS A 66 -17.42 10.53 21.76
CA LYS A 66 -17.09 11.54 22.79
C LYS A 66 -15.93 11.09 23.67
N GLU A 67 -15.88 9.82 24.07
CA GLU A 67 -14.79 9.24 24.85
C GLU A 67 -13.46 9.24 24.07
N ARG A 68 -13.49 9.06 22.75
CA ARG A 68 -12.29 9.10 21.89
C ARG A 68 -11.73 10.52 21.74
N MET A 69 -12.61 11.50 21.56
CA MET A 69 -12.20 12.90 21.37
C MET A 69 -11.98 13.64 22.70
N GLY A 70 -12.50 13.11 23.79
CA GLY A 70 -12.39 13.70 25.12
C GLY A 70 -11.02 13.49 25.73
N ILE A 71 -10.65 14.40 26.64
CA ILE A 71 -9.44 14.31 27.44
C ILE A 71 -9.50 13.04 28.30
N THR A 72 -8.41 12.28 28.30
CA THR A 72 -8.27 11.05 29.10
C THR A 72 -8.15 11.39 30.57
N ASP A 73 -8.47 10.45 31.46
CA ASP A 73 -8.38 10.70 32.90
C ASP A 73 -6.92 10.89 33.34
N MET A 74 -5.98 10.20 32.69
CA MET A 74 -4.54 10.45 32.82
C MET A 74 -4.16 11.90 32.50
N ARG A 75 -4.67 12.45 31.38
CA ARG A 75 -4.37 13.84 31.01
C ARG A 75 -5.11 14.86 31.87
N LYS A 76 -6.27 14.52 32.43
CA LYS A 76 -6.92 15.35 33.46
C LYS A 76 -6.09 15.41 34.75
N LEU A 77 -5.44 14.32 35.14
CA LEU A 77 -4.54 14.30 36.30
C LEU A 77 -3.24 15.05 36.02
N ALA A 78 -2.67 14.90 34.82
CA ALA A 78 -1.51 15.70 34.41
C ALA A 78 -1.81 17.20 34.39
N ASN A 79 -3.01 17.60 33.96
CA ASN A 79 -3.43 19.01 33.95
C ASN A 79 -3.86 19.55 35.33
N ARG A 80 -3.78 18.74 36.40
CA ARG A 80 -4.06 19.21 37.77
C ARG A 80 -2.72 19.54 38.43
N VAL A 81 -2.58 20.80 38.83
CA VAL A 81 -1.40 21.30 39.52
C VAL A 81 -1.69 21.39 41.02
N ASN A 82 -0.80 20.88 41.86
CA ASN A 82 -0.93 20.97 43.31
C ASN A 82 -0.35 22.30 43.78
N PHE A 83 -1.15 23.11 44.46
CA PHE A 83 -0.68 24.40 44.94
C PHE A 83 0.30 24.23 46.10
N GLY A 84 1.47 24.88 46.01
CA GLY A 84 2.48 24.87 47.08
C GLY A 84 3.44 23.68 47.06
N GLU A 85 3.31 22.76 46.11
CA GLU A 85 4.24 21.64 45.90
C GLU A 85 5.04 21.88 44.60
N ILE A 86 6.33 21.52 44.60
CA ILE A 86 7.16 21.55 43.38
C ILE A 86 6.76 20.36 42.51
N GLU A 87 6.56 20.62 41.22
CA GLU A 87 6.17 19.58 40.27
C GLU A 87 7.37 18.75 39.80
N ASP A 88 7.09 17.50 39.45
CA ASP A 88 8.06 16.63 38.77
C ASP A 88 7.98 16.89 37.26
N ASP A 89 9.08 17.34 36.67
CA ASP A 89 9.22 17.54 35.23
C ASP A 89 9.87 16.33 34.55
N VAL A 90 9.32 15.93 33.40
CA VAL A 90 9.97 14.96 32.51
C VAL A 90 10.70 15.71 31.41
N ASN A 91 12.03 15.67 31.46
CA ASN A 91 12.90 16.28 30.46
C ASN A 91 13.24 15.27 29.37
N GLN A 92 12.39 15.15 28.35
CA GLN A 92 12.61 14.18 27.26
C GLN A 92 13.16 14.83 25.97
N MET A 93 12.90 16.13 25.73
CA MET A 93 13.33 16.85 24.51
C MET A 93 13.39 18.38 24.73
N ASN A 94 14.21 18.87 25.67
CA ASN A 94 14.48 20.30 25.93
C ASN A 94 13.31 21.20 26.38
N ILE A 95 12.07 20.69 26.38
CA ILE A 95 10.90 21.32 26.99
C ILE A 95 10.51 20.42 28.17
N GLY A 96 10.59 20.96 29.38
CA GLY A 96 10.10 20.27 30.57
C GLY A 96 8.58 20.17 30.51
N GLU A 97 8.07 18.95 30.45
CA GLU A 97 6.64 18.69 30.63
C GLU A 97 6.38 18.33 32.10
N GLY A 98 5.63 19.19 32.80
CA GLY A 98 5.20 18.94 34.17
C GLY A 98 4.20 17.78 34.23
N LEU A 99 4.41 16.85 35.16
CA LEU A 99 3.54 15.69 35.36
C LEU A 99 2.28 16.03 36.19
N GLY A 100 2.22 17.22 36.79
CA GLY A 100 1.15 17.64 37.69
C GLY A 100 0.85 16.59 38.76
N ALA A 101 -0.43 16.36 39.03
CA ALA A 101 -0.90 15.42 40.04
C ALA A 101 -0.82 13.94 39.62
N LEU A 102 -0.21 13.61 38.47
CA LEU A 102 -0.02 12.21 38.06
C LEU A 102 0.91 11.46 39.02
N ASN A 103 1.87 12.16 39.64
CA ASN A 103 2.84 11.57 40.58
C ASN A 103 2.58 11.93 42.06
N ALA A 104 1.56 12.74 42.36
CA ALA A 104 1.27 13.27 43.69
C ALA A 104 1.01 12.22 44.80
N LYS A 105 0.77 10.95 44.44
CA LYS A 105 0.56 9.85 45.40
C LYS A 105 1.67 8.78 45.41
N GLY A 106 2.82 9.05 44.78
CA GLY A 106 3.90 8.07 44.62
C GLY A 106 5.33 8.64 44.69
N GLY A 107 5.51 9.88 45.14
CA GLY A 107 6.73 10.72 45.07
C GLY A 107 7.97 10.24 45.85
N SER A 108 8.36 8.97 45.73
CA SER A 108 9.64 8.47 46.25
C SER A 108 10.24 7.34 45.42
N SER A 109 9.42 6.64 44.62
CA SER A 109 9.92 5.65 43.67
C SER A 109 9.84 6.27 42.30
N GLY A 110 10.96 6.45 41.58
CA GLY A 110 11.01 6.96 40.20
C GLY A 110 10.27 6.11 39.15
N LYS A 111 9.29 5.32 39.57
CA LYS A 111 8.36 4.52 38.79
C LYS A 111 6.98 5.14 38.92
N VAL A 112 6.57 5.87 37.88
CA VAL A 112 5.18 6.33 37.72
C VAL A 112 4.27 5.11 37.81
N ARG A 113 3.46 5.00 38.87
CA ARG A 113 2.39 3.99 38.93
C ARG A 113 1.37 4.39 37.88
N THR A 114 1.50 3.77 36.71
CA THR A 114 0.71 4.13 35.54
C THR A 114 -0.77 3.89 35.85
N VAL A 115 -1.53 4.99 35.83
CA VAL A 115 -2.98 4.91 35.68
C VAL A 115 -3.24 4.02 34.46
N ALA A 116 -4.16 3.05 34.59
CA ALA A 116 -4.41 2.08 33.53
C ALA A 116 -4.56 2.78 32.17
N VAL A 117 -3.72 2.41 31.20
CA VAL A 117 -3.70 3.07 29.89
C VAL A 117 -5.02 2.80 29.18
N ASP A 118 -5.75 3.88 28.92
CA ASP A 118 -7.01 3.83 28.19
C ASP A 118 -6.79 3.24 26.79
N LYS A 119 -7.48 2.14 26.44
CA LYS A 119 -7.42 1.55 25.08
C LYS A 119 -7.79 2.54 23.96
N LYS A 120 -8.46 3.66 24.31
CA LYS A 120 -8.86 4.70 23.35
C LYS A 120 -7.70 5.60 22.90
N THR A 121 -6.60 5.65 23.64
CA THR A 121 -5.39 6.43 23.27
C THR A 121 -4.48 5.67 22.32
N GLN A 122 -4.69 4.37 22.15
CA GLN A 122 -3.93 3.57 21.20
C GLN A 122 -4.14 4.08 19.78
N VAL A 123 -3.03 4.29 19.06
CA VAL A 123 -3.04 4.76 17.68
C VAL A 123 -3.80 3.75 16.81
N ARG A 124 -4.78 4.24 16.05
CA ARG A 124 -5.55 3.41 15.10
C ARG A 124 -5.22 3.83 13.68
N ILE A 125 -5.01 2.84 12.83
CA ILE A 125 -4.81 3.06 11.39
C ILE A 125 -6.13 3.43 10.70
N SER A 126 -6.04 4.27 9.66
CA SER A 126 -7.19 4.61 8.82
C SER A 126 -7.64 3.39 8.02
N LYS A 127 -8.91 3.37 7.57
CA LYS A 127 -9.44 2.25 6.77
C LYS A 127 -8.66 2.07 5.46
N ALA A 128 -8.27 3.17 4.82
CA ALA A 128 -7.45 3.13 3.61
C ALA A 128 -6.05 2.56 3.87
N LEU A 129 -5.41 2.96 4.98
CA LEU A 129 -4.12 2.40 5.37
C LEU A 129 -4.23 0.92 5.71
N GLN A 130 -5.29 0.51 6.42
CA GLN A 130 -5.55 -0.89 6.74
C GLN A 130 -5.70 -1.74 5.47
N GLN A 131 -6.41 -1.24 4.45
CA GLN A 131 -6.54 -1.92 3.16
C GLN A 131 -5.21 -2.01 2.42
N LYS A 132 -4.41 -0.93 2.43
CA LYS A 132 -3.08 -0.93 1.80
C LYS A 132 -2.14 -1.93 2.47
N LEU A 133 -2.11 -1.96 3.80
CA LEU A 133 -1.31 -2.92 4.57
C LEU A 133 -1.77 -4.36 4.33
N ALA A 134 -3.08 -4.60 4.32
CA ALA A 134 -3.63 -5.93 4.02
C ALA A 134 -3.28 -6.39 2.60
N ARG A 135 -3.35 -5.50 1.60
CA ARG A 135 -2.96 -5.80 0.22
C ARG A 135 -1.47 -6.10 0.11
N ASN A 136 -0.62 -5.33 0.78
CA ASN A 136 0.83 -5.55 0.78
C ASN A 136 1.19 -6.88 1.46
N ASN A 137 0.55 -7.20 2.59
CA ASN A 137 0.74 -8.48 3.27
C ASN A 137 0.22 -9.66 2.44
N ALA A 138 -0.92 -9.50 1.75
CA ALA A 138 -1.45 -10.52 0.84
C ALA A 138 -0.55 -10.70 -0.39
N ALA A 139 -0.03 -9.62 -0.96
CA ALA A 139 0.92 -9.65 -2.06
C ALA A 139 2.22 -10.37 -1.65
N MET A 140 2.73 -10.08 -0.46
CA MET A 140 3.88 -10.76 0.15
C MET A 140 3.61 -12.25 0.38
N ASN A 141 2.39 -12.64 0.76
CA ASN A 141 1.98 -14.05 0.92
C ASN A 141 1.67 -14.76 -0.41
N SER A 142 1.40 -14.03 -1.50
CA SER A 142 1.12 -14.58 -2.83
C SER A 142 2.32 -14.59 -3.77
N SER A 143 3.31 -13.70 -3.56
CA SER A 143 4.65 -13.88 -4.07
C SER A 143 5.30 -14.95 -3.20
N GLY A 144 5.72 -16.08 -3.75
CA GLY A 144 6.28 -17.22 -3.00
C GLY A 144 7.58 -16.98 -2.22
N LEU A 145 7.82 -15.76 -1.72
CA LEU A 145 8.94 -15.36 -0.88
C LEU A 145 8.58 -15.34 0.62
N ALA A 146 7.30 -15.39 0.99
CA ALA A 146 6.88 -15.41 2.41
C ALA A 146 6.64 -16.83 2.97
N SER A 147 7.16 -17.88 2.33
CA SER A 147 7.20 -19.23 2.93
C SER A 147 8.47 -19.51 3.74
N VAL A 148 9.32 -18.50 4.00
CA VAL A 148 10.53 -18.65 4.84
C VAL A 148 10.23 -18.24 6.29
N PHE A 149 9.13 -18.76 6.86
CA PHE A 149 8.71 -18.71 8.29
C PHE A 149 7.90 -17.47 8.73
N PRO A 150 6.76 -17.69 9.42
CA PRO A 150 6.77 -18.18 10.80
C PRO A 150 5.83 -19.38 11.01
N SER A 151 6.38 -20.54 11.37
CA SER A 151 5.66 -21.79 11.69
C SER A 151 4.83 -22.44 10.58
N GLY A 152 5.42 -23.46 9.94
CA GLY A 152 4.67 -24.46 9.16
C GLY A 152 5.33 -24.81 7.84
N GLY A 153 6.24 -25.80 7.88
CA GLY A 153 7.01 -26.23 6.72
C GLY A 153 6.16 -26.75 5.56
N ARG A 154 6.51 -26.33 4.34
CA ARG A 154 6.27 -27.08 3.10
C ARG A 154 7.54 -27.00 2.26
N THR A 155 8.12 -28.17 2.04
CA THR A 155 9.29 -28.41 1.20
C THR A 155 8.95 -28.20 -0.28
N THR A 156 9.97 -27.88 -1.08
CA THR A 156 9.94 -27.53 -2.50
C THR A 156 9.70 -28.72 -3.45
N THR A 157 9.26 -29.86 -2.93
CA THR A 157 8.99 -31.08 -3.72
C THR A 157 7.51 -31.40 -3.65
N GLY A 158 6.70 -30.76 -4.50
CA GLY A 158 5.26 -31.00 -4.50
C GLY A 158 4.48 -29.96 -5.29
N GLY A 159 4.54 -30.09 -6.61
CA GLY A 159 3.57 -29.62 -7.61
C GLY A 159 2.97 -28.21 -7.43
N ARG A 160 3.44 -27.25 -8.24
CA ARG A 160 2.62 -26.13 -8.71
C ARG A 160 3.01 -25.72 -10.13
N ASP A 161 2.20 -26.12 -11.09
CA ASP A 161 2.19 -25.75 -12.51
C ASP A 161 1.83 -24.26 -12.77
N ASN A 162 2.20 -23.34 -11.88
CA ASN A 162 1.91 -21.91 -12.03
C ASN A 162 3.12 -21.07 -11.63
N VAL A 163 4.31 -21.44 -12.13
CA VAL A 163 5.49 -20.58 -12.09
C VAL A 163 5.71 -20.09 -13.52
N ASN A 164 5.43 -18.81 -13.75
CA ASN A 164 5.63 -18.13 -15.03
C ASN A 164 7.04 -18.42 -15.56
N GLY A 165 7.16 -18.76 -16.86
CA GLY A 165 8.41 -19.08 -17.55
C GLY A 165 9.46 -17.96 -17.64
N MET A 166 9.33 -16.90 -16.84
CA MET A 166 10.33 -15.83 -16.65
C MET A 166 10.95 -15.83 -15.25
N ALA A 167 10.54 -16.71 -14.33
CA ALA A 167 11.13 -16.78 -12.99
C ALA A 167 12.40 -17.63 -12.99
N SER A 168 13.57 -16.99 -12.96
CA SER A 168 14.85 -17.67 -12.70
C SER A 168 14.89 -18.16 -11.24
N SER A 169 14.99 -19.48 -11.02
CA SER A 169 15.14 -20.08 -9.68
C SER A 169 16.58 -19.92 -9.18
N VAL A 170 16.78 -19.13 -8.12
CA VAL A 170 18.07 -19.04 -7.43
C VAL A 170 18.04 -20.01 -6.25
N ALA A 171 18.95 -20.99 -6.24
CA ALA A 171 19.06 -21.97 -5.17
C ALA A 171 20.16 -21.56 -4.18
N PHE A 172 19.85 -21.55 -2.88
CA PHE A 172 20.82 -21.22 -1.83
C PHE A 172 21.43 -22.51 -1.28
N THR A 173 22.66 -22.82 -1.65
CA THR A 173 23.39 -23.96 -1.05
C THR A 173 24.31 -23.44 0.07
N PRO A 174 24.29 -24.03 1.27
CA PRO A 174 24.91 -23.45 2.46
C PRO A 174 26.46 -23.40 2.42
N LEU A 175 27.10 -23.95 1.39
CA LEU A 175 28.56 -23.96 1.27
C LEU A 175 29.10 -23.24 0.03
N LYS A 176 28.25 -22.88 -0.95
CA LYS A 176 28.69 -22.30 -2.24
C LYS A 176 27.69 -21.28 -2.81
N GLY A 177 27.41 -20.20 -2.07
CA GLY A 177 26.80 -18.97 -2.62
C GLY A 177 25.44 -19.10 -3.37
N LEU A 178 24.97 -17.96 -3.90
CA LEU A 178 23.77 -17.87 -4.75
C LEU A 178 24.15 -18.25 -6.18
N GLU A 179 23.76 -19.45 -6.62
CA GLU A 179 23.99 -19.90 -7.99
C GLU A 179 22.68 -19.92 -8.78
N ILE A 180 22.71 -19.40 -10.01
CA ILE A 180 21.59 -19.48 -10.94
C ILE A 180 21.68 -20.84 -11.63
N ILE A 181 20.84 -21.78 -11.20
CA ILE A 181 20.77 -23.12 -11.81
C ILE A 181 19.56 -23.13 -12.73
N ASN A 182 19.78 -23.43 -14.02
CA ASN A 182 18.72 -23.71 -14.98
C ASN A 182 18.42 -25.21 -14.97
N PRO A 183 17.34 -25.68 -14.32
CA PRO A 183 17.04 -27.10 -14.18
C PRO A 183 16.73 -27.80 -15.51
N ASN A 184 16.44 -27.04 -16.57
CA ASN A 184 16.12 -27.58 -17.90
C ASN A 184 17.37 -27.67 -18.81
N ALA A 185 18.57 -27.33 -18.34
CA ALA A 185 19.78 -27.37 -19.15
C ALA A 185 20.20 -28.80 -19.56
N CYS A 186 19.70 -29.83 -18.89
CA CYS A 186 19.99 -31.23 -19.20
C CYS A 186 19.13 -31.82 -20.34
N GLU A 187 18.10 -31.12 -20.80
CA GLU A 187 17.37 -31.53 -22.00
C GLU A 187 18.19 -31.12 -23.23
N LYS A 188 18.91 -32.08 -23.82
CA LYS A 188 19.57 -31.90 -25.12
C LYS A 188 18.54 -31.48 -26.16
N ARG A 189 18.45 -30.19 -26.43
CA ARG A 189 17.75 -29.68 -27.62
C ARG A 189 18.55 -30.15 -28.82
N GLU A 190 17.95 -30.97 -29.68
CA GLU A 190 18.52 -31.27 -30.99
C GLU A 190 18.81 -29.94 -31.70
N GLN A 191 20.09 -29.69 -31.97
CA GLN A 191 20.55 -28.47 -32.64
C GLN A 191 20.14 -28.54 -34.11
N SER A 192 18.87 -28.28 -34.41
CA SER A 192 18.48 -27.96 -35.78
C SER A 192 18.96 -26.54 -36.06
N ASN A 193 19.94 -26.40 -36.97
CA ASN A 193 20.40 -25.11 -37.49
C ASN A 193 19.27 -24.44 -38.28
N LYS A 194 18.35 -23.80 -37.55
CA LYS A 194 17.32 -22.91 -38.07
C LYS A 194 17.84 -21.47 -37.99
N TYR A 195 17.18 -20.61 -38.77
CA TYR A 195 17.42 -19.20 -39.09
C TYR A 195 17.99 -18.25 -37.99
N PHE A 196 18.11 -18.68 -36.74
CA PHE A 196 18.73 -17.95 -35.63
C PHE A 196 19.71 -18.83 -34.83
N SER A 197 20.62 -19.57 -35.49
CA SER A 197 21.72 -20.23 -34.77
C SER A 197 22.91 -19.29 -34.67
N ASP A 198 23.62 -19.31 -33.54
CA ASP A 198 24.77 -18.42 -33.29
C ASP A 198 25.91 -18.60 -34.31
N GLU A 199 25.95 -19.75 -35.00
CA GLU A 199 26.90 -20.04 -36.09
C GLU A 199 26.44 -19.51 -37.47
N SER A 200 25.13 -19.30 -37.68
CA SER A 200 24.57 -18.80 -38.95
C SER A 200 24.15 -17.34 -38.84
N GLY A 201 25.11 -16.44 -39.06
CA GLY A 201 24.84 -15.00 -39.11
C GLY A 201 23.86 -14.59 -40.23
N PHE A 202 23.27 -13.40 -40.12
CA PHE A 202 22.33 -12.85 -41.10
C PHE A 202 22.98 -12.60 -42.45
N THR A 203 22.49 -13.25 -43.50
CA THR A 203 22.90 -12.94 -44.88
C THR A 203 21.95 -11.90 -45.48
N SER A 204 22.51 -10.76 -45.89
CA SER A 204 21.80 -9.70 -46.61
C SER A 204 21.58 -10.11 -48.07
N ILE A 205 20.34 -10.33 -48.48
CA ILE A 205 19.98 -10.55 -49.89
C ILE A 205 20.01 -9.20 -50.61
N LYS A 206 20.87 -9.05 -51.62
CA LYS A 206 20.87 -7.86 -52.48
C LYS A 206 19.66 -7.88 -53.42
N PRO A 207 19.01 -6.73 -53.70
CA PRO A 207 17.89 -6.66 -54.63
C PRO A 207 18.36 -7.03 -56.04
N GLN A 208 17.63 -7.94 -56.68
CA GLN A 208 17.79 -8.27 -58.10
C GLN A 208 17.31 -7.07 -58.91
N ILE A 209 18.13 -6.61 -59.85
CA ILE A 209 17.79 -5.57 -60.85
C ILE A 209 16.88 -6.17 -61.90
#